data_AF-X6JPM2-F1
#
_entry.id   AF-X6JPM2-F1
#
_cell.length_a   1.000
_cell.length_b   1.000
_cell.length_c   1.000
_cell.angle_alpha   90.00
_cell.angle_beta   90.00
_cell.angle_gamma   90.00
#
_symmetry.space_group_name_H-M   'P 1'
#
loop_
_entity.id
_entity.type
_entity.pdbx_description
1 polymer ?
#
loop_
_entity_poly.entity_id
_entity_poly.type
_entity_poly.pdbx_seq_one_letter_code
_entity_poly.pdbx_strand_id
1 'polypeptide(L)'
;MNKVAVKVSEDETRLFGHALITFPQELGSSPGLRLSIMRKSKDAPYLGAAGWQARPATVEAAVVSRGANSATLVVGPEVCDQIPVDLQVKIEVEGHDIEGSAFWPPIPPSPGAWSQELTPFKMSIPQAIERELEEALEQVVELPRVVEPKPQPLAQPPKKRRFLYLLIPLALLLAGGGYYIADSRGWFNNPEPLLARFERLKLTDTNGVELFALSGEAYREGARGIGLQAINLAMERGNKDAKLEIARWYDPSSFEPSRADRPDANRAARAYFELSVEGETAAREMLRSLCAKSASSPQDLGFNGFLKDTYCEGTLE
;
A
#
# COMPACT_ATOMS: atom_id res chain seq x y z
N MET A 1 -2.81 -33.56 19.85
CA MET A 1 -2.67 -32.19 19.32
C MET A 1 -3.82 -31.31 19.73
N ASN A 2 -3.50 -30.27 20.50
CA ASN A 2 -4.36 -29.13 20.74
C ASN A 2 -4.30 -28.17 19.53
N LYS A 3 -5.45 -27.86 18.94
CA LYS A 3 -5.52 -26.92 17.80
C LYS A 3 -5.77 -25.52 18.29
N VAL A 4 -4.93 -24.58 17.90
CA VAL A 4 -5.02 -23.18 18.33
C VAL A 4 -5.06 -22.21 17.15
N ALA A 5 -5.77 -21.10 17.33
CA ALA A 5 -5.73 -20.00 16.39
C ALA A 5 -4.43 -19.21 16.61
N VAL A 6 -3.54 -19.23 15.61
CA VAL A 6 -2.27 -18.51 15.67
C VAL A 6 -2.39 -17.23 14.86
N LYS A 7 -1.86 -16.14 15.40
CA LYS A 7 -1.78 -14.86 14.68
C LYS A 7 -0.37 -14.64 14.17
N VAL A 8 -0.22 -14.33 12.88
CA VAL A 8 1.04 -13.95 12.26
C VAL A 8 0.95 -12.50 11.82
N SER A 9 1.95 -11.69 12.15
CA SER A 9 2.07 -10.30 11.71
C SER A 9 3.53 -9.97 11.42
N GLU A 10 3.80 -8.92 10.65
CA GLU A 10 5.16 -8.42 10.45
C GLU A 10 5.76 -7.94 11.79
N ASP A 11 7.07 -8.16 11.97
CA ASP A 11 7.84 -7.52 13.04
C ASP A 11 8.36 -6.16 12.55
N GLU A 12 7.58 -5.11 12.80
CA GLU A 12 7.93 -3.74 12.42
C GLU A 12 9.15 -3.17 13.18
N THR A 13 9.64 -3.88 14.22
CA THR A 13 10.80 -3.45 15.01
C THR A 13 12.14 -3.95 14.46
N ARG A 14 12.12 -4.88 13.50
CA ARG A 14 13.32 -5.52 12.93
C ARG A 14 13.36 -5.37 11.41
N LEU A 15 14.58 -5.33 10.86
CA LEU A 15 14.81 -5.18 9.43
C LEU A 15 14.36 -6.42 8.66
N PHE A 16 13.39 -6.26 7.75
CA PHE A 16 12.98 -7.14 6.64
C PHE A 16 12.81 -8.64 6.93
N GLY A 17 11.73 -9.23 6.41
CA GLY A 17 11.55 -10.69 6.48
C GLY A 17 11.44 -11.21 7.91
N HIS A 18 11.04 -10.39 8.88
CA HIS A 18 10.78 -10.87 10.24
C HIS A 18 9.27 -10.89 10.49
N ALA A 19 8.80 -11.98 11.10
CA ALA A 19 7.40 -12.14 11.46
C ALA A 19 7.25 -12.49 12.94
N LEU A 20 6.25 -11.90 13.57
CA LEU A 20 5.78 -12.24 14.89
C LEU A 20 4.68 -13.29 14.79
N ILE A 21 4.89 -14.43 15.45
CA ILE A 21 3.94 -15.53 15.55
C ILE A 21 3.44 -15.57 16.99
N THR A 22 2.16 -15.26 17.21
CA THR A 22 1.54 -15.21 18.54
C THR A 22 0.64 -16.41 18.76
N PHE A 23 0.97 -17.20 19.79
CA PHE A 23 0.19 -18.33 20.27
C PHE A 23 -0.67 -17.90 21.47
N PRO A 24 -1.95 -18.31 21.54
CA PRO A 24 -2.86 -17.96 22.64
C PRO A 24 -2.69 -18.88 23.86
N GLN A 25 -1.45 -19.26 24.15
CA GLN A 25 -1.08 -20.08 25.32
C GLN A 25 0.41 -19.92 25.63
N GLU A 26 0.80 -20.36 26.82
CA GLU A 26 2.21 -20.40 27.24
C GLU A 26 2.99 -21.48 26.48
N LEU A 27 4.22 -21.16 26.09
CA LEU A 27 5.14 -22.03 25.36
C LEU A 27 6.44 -22.22 26.14
N GLY A 28 6.40 -23.04 27.20
CA GLY A 28 7.58 -23.46 27.96
C GLY A 28 8.50 -22.32 28.44
N SER A 29 9.69 -22.68 28.92
CA SER A 29 10.67 -21.70 29.44
C SER A 29 11.89 -21.50 28.54
N SER A 30 12.01 -22.22 27.43
CA SER A 30 13.17 -22.18 26.53
C SER A 30 13.26 -20.86 25.75
N PRO A 31 14.43 -20.18 25.71
CA PRO A 31 14.59 -18.89 25.00
C PRO A 31 14.45 -19.01 23.47
N GLY A 32 14.68 -20.21 22.92
CA GLY A 32 14.43 -20.55 21.53
C GLY A 32 13.55 -21.79 21.43
N LEU A 33 12.69 -21.80 20.43
CA LEU A 33 11.83 -22.94 20.10
C LEU A 33 12.07 -23.33 18.64
N ARG A 34 11.78 -24.60 18.32
CA ARG A 34 11.83 -25.11 16.96
C ARG A 34 10.41 -25.28 16.45
N LEU A 35 10.15 -24.73 15.27
CA LEU A 35 8.85 -24.76 14.63
C LEU A 35 8.89 -25.68 13.42
N SER A 36 7.89 -26.55 13.26
CA SER A 36 7.62 -27.26 12.02
C SER A 36 6.56 -26.50 11.26
N ILE A 37 6.95 -25.86 10.16
CA ILE A 37 6.05 -25.09 9.30
C ILE A 37 5.71 -25.94 8.08
N MET A 38 4.41 -26.14 7.85
CA MET A 38 3.90 -27.03 6.81
C MET A 38 2.92 -26.33 5.89
N ARG A 39 2.95 -26.67 4.59
CA ARG A 39 1.94 -26.26 3.60
C ARG A 39 1.16 -27.45 3.07
N LYS A 40 0.01 -27.18 2.48
CA LYS A 40 -0.78 -28.19 1.78
C LYS A 40 -0.15 -28.54 0.42
N SER A 41 0.87 -29.42 0.44
CA SER A 41 1.56 -29.93 -0.76
C SER A 41 1.83 -31.42 -0.63
N LYS A 42 1.90 -32.15 -1.75
CA LYS A 42 2.25 -33.58 -1.78
C LYS A 42 3.76 -33.81 -1.88
N ASP A 43 4.48 -32.95 -2.59
CA ASP A 43 5.89 -33.19 -2.93
C ASP A 43 6.86 -32.50 -1.96
N ALA A 44 6.51 -31.30 -1.49
CA ALA A 44 7.35 -30.53 -0.57
C ALA A 44 6.50 -29.83 0.50
N PRO A 45 6.03 -30.57 1.52
CA PRO A 45 5.14 -30.03 2.54
C PRO A 45 5.84 -29.31 3.69
N TYR A 46 7.12 -29.55 3.96
CA TYR A 46 7.82 -29.00 5.13
C TYR A 46 8.78 -27.87 4.74
N LEU A 47 8.84 -26.81 5.53
CA LEU A 47 9.81 -25.75 5.38
C LEU A 47 11.07 -26.06 6.22
N GLY A 48 12.24 -26.03 5.59
CA GLY A 48 13.54 -26.18 6.25
C GLY A 48 14.51 -25.07 5.85
N ALA A 49 15.77 -25.19 6.29
CA ALA A 49 16.81 -24.19 6.04
C ALA A 49 17.10 -23.92 4.55
N ALA A 50 16.82 -24.89 3.67
CA ALA A 50 16.99 -24.77 2.21
C ALA A 50 15.68 -24.47 1.47
N GLY A 51 14.61 -24.11 2.18
CA GLY A 51 13.27 -23.89 1.63
C GLY A 51 12.37 -25.12 1.73
N TRP A 52 11.37 -25.20 0.85
CA TRP A 52 10.35 -26.26 0.90
C TRP A 52 10.90 -27.62 0.47
N GLN A 53 10.69 -28.65 1.30
CA GLN A 53 11.24 -29.99 1.10
C GLN A 53 10.24 -31.11 1.49
N ALA A 54 10.50 -32.31 0.97
CA ALA A 54 9.68 -33.50 1.20
C ALA A 54 9.81 -34.04 2.63
N ARG A 55 11.00 -33.89 3.24
CA ARG A 55 11.32 -34.48 4.54
C ARG A 55 10.97 -33.52 5.68
N PRO A 56 10.48 -34.03 6.82
CA PRO A 56 10.25 -33.22 8.02
C PRO A 56 11.47 -32.36 8.36
N ALA A 57 11.23 -31.08 8.60
CA ALA A 57 12.23 -30.11 8.98
C ALA A 57 11.64 -29.14 9.99
N THR A 58 12.54 -28.56 10.78
CA THR A 58 12.21 -27.52 11.75
C THR A 58 13.05 -26.28 11.48
N VAL A 59 12.47 -25.13 11.81
CA VAL A 59 13.12 -23.82 11.75
C VAL A 59 13.24 -23.25 13.15
N GLU A 60 14.26 -22.44 13.38
CA GLU A 60 14.48 -21.83 14.70
C GLU A 60 13.62 -20.57 14.84
N ALA A 61 13.03 -20.39 16.01
CA ALA A 61 12.26 -19.20 16.38
C ALA A 61 12.68 -18.71 17.77
N ALA A 62 12.91 -17.41 17.90
CA ALA A 62 13.27 -16.80 19.18
C ALA A 62 12.02 -16.34 19.92
N VAL A 63 11.96 -16.55 21.24
CA VAL A 63 10.83 -16.08 22.06
C VAL A 63 11.04 -14.61 22.40
N VAL A 64 10.13 -13.72 21.99
CA VAL A 64 10.24 -12.27 22.21
C VAL A 64 9.40 -11.81 23.39
N SER A 65 8.25 -12.45 23.63
CA SER A 65 7.38 -12.11 24.75
C SER A 65 6.67 -13.34 25.30
N ARG A 66 6.52 -13.40 26.63
CA ARG A 66 5.72 -14.40 27.34
C ARG A 66 4.75 -13.69 28.27
N GLY A 67 3.48 -14.02 28.12
CA GLY A 67 2.41 -13.68 29.05
C GLY A 67 1.76 -14.96 29.58
N ALA A 68 0.96 -14.82 30.64
CA ALA A 68 0.29 -15.95 31.29
C ALA A 68 -0.59 -16.78 30.33
N ASN A 69 -1.12 -16.15 29.27
CA ASN A 69 -2.01 -16.78 28.29
C ASN A 69 -1.53 -16.59 26.83
N SER A 70 -0.30 -16.15 26.60
CA SER A 70 0.19 -15.92 25.24
C SER A 70 1.71 -15.96 25.15
N ALA A 71 2.22 -16.52 24.06
CA ALA A 71 3.63 -16.47 23.74
C ALA A 71 3.82 -15.92 22.33
N THR A 72 4.71 -14.95 22.17
CA THR A 72 5.07 -14.37 20.87
C THR A 72 6.48 -14.78 20.51
N LEU A 73 6.60 -15.42 19.35
CA LEU A 73 7.85 -15.86 18.75
C LEU A 73 8.18 -14.95 17.57
N VAL A 74 9.47 -14.77 17.30
CA VAL A 74 9.96 -14.13 16.07
C VAL A 74 10.64 -15.18 15.21
N VAL A 75 10.32 -15.17 13.92
CA VAL A 75 11.02 -15.92 12.86
C VAL A 75 11.71 -14.94 11.93
N GLY A 76 12.87 -15.33 11.42
CA GLY A 76 13.71 -14.49 10.58
C GLY A 76 13.41 -14.61 9.08
N PRO A 77 14.18 -13.88 8.25
CA PRO A 77 14.01 -13.81 6.80
C PRO A 77 14.18 -15.15 6.11
N GLU A 78 14.99 -16.04 6.66
CA GLU A 78 15.15 -17.42 6.17
C GLU A 78 13.83 -18.20 6.13
N VAL A 79 12.87 -17.84 6.98
CA VAL A 79 11.52 -18.40 6.99
C VAL A 79 10.59 -17.53 6.14
N CYS A 80 10.56 -16.22 6.38
CA CYS A 80 9.56 -15.34 5.77
C CYS A 80 9.70 -15.23 4.26
N ASP A 81 10.93 -15.20 3.72
CA ASP A 81 11.18 -15.07 2.28
C ASP A 81 10.75 -16.32 1.48
N GLN A 82 10.61 -17.45 2.16
CA GLN A 82 10.24 -18.74 1.55
C GLN A 82 8.72 -18.95 1.52
N ILE A 83 7.94 -18.15 2.25
CA ILE A 83 6.50 -18.33 2.39
C ILE A 83 5.79 -17.25 1.57
N PRO A 84 5.12 -17.62 0.46
CA PRO A 84 4.32 -16.68 -0.32
C PRO A 84 3.21 -16.03 0.51
N VAL A 85 2.90 -14.78 0.17
CA VAL A 85 1.74 -14.06 0.71
C VAL A 85 0.46 -14.87 0.48
N ASP A 86 -0.44 -14.82 1.45
CA ASP A 86 -1.72 -15.54 1.48
C ASP A 86 -1.60 -17.07 1.46
N LEU A 87 -0.40 -17.64 1.63
CA LEU A 87 -0.26 -19.07 1.80
C LEU A 87 -0.76 -19.49 3.19
N GLN A 88 -1.70 -20.43 3.21
CA GLN A 88 -2.11 -21.06 4.46
C GLN A 88 -1.03 -22.05 4.91
N VAL A 89 -0.49 -21.82 6.10
CA VAL A 89 0.49 -22.70 6.73
C VAL A 89 -0.06 -23.30 8.02
N LYS A 90 0.46 -24.47 8.36
CA LYS A 90 0.33 -25.08 9.68
C LYS A 90 1.65 -24.94 10.42
N ILE A 91 1.59 -24.64 11.71
CA ILE A 91 2.75 -24.35 12.54
C ILE A 91 2.65 -25.23 13.77
N GLU A 92 3.57 -26.16 13.92
CA GLU A 92 3.70 -27.02 15.10
C GLU A 92 4.95 -26.63 15.89
N VAL A 93 4.89 -26.70 17.22
CA VAL A 93 6.03 -26.38 18.09
C VAL A 93 6.66 -27.68 18.56
N GLU A 94 7.94 -27.90 18.25
CA GLU A 94 8.65 -29.13 18.62
C GLU A 94 8.67 -29.32 20.15
N GLY A 95 8.30 -30.51 20.61
CA GLY A 95 8.21 -30.82 22.04
C GLY A 95 6.92 -30.36 22.73
N HIS A 96 5.99 -29.74 22.00
CA HIS A 96 4.67 -29.35 22.51
C HIS A 96 3.55 -29.93 21.64
N ASP A 97 2.45 -30.37 22.26
CA ASP A 97 1.30 -30.94 21.54
C ASP A 97 0.37 -29.84 20.97
N ILE A 98 0.93 -28.89 20.22
CA ILE A 98 0.24 -27.68 19.74
C ILE A 98 0.34 -27.59 18.21
N GLU A 99 -0.80 -27.46 17.55
CA GLU A 99 -0.91 -27.22 16.11
C GLU A 99 -1.66 -25.89 15.88
N GLY A 100 -0.99 -24.94 15.23
CA GLY A 100 -1.55 -23.67 14.79
C GLY A 100 -1.81 -23.65 13.29
N SER A 101 -2.80 -22.88 12.84
CA SER A 101 -2.94 -22.54 11.42
C SER A 101 -3.13 -21.03 11.25
N ALA A 102 -2.46 -20.47 10.26
CA ALA A 102 -2.53 -19.05 9.92
C ALA A 102 -2.35 -18.85 8.42
N PHE A 103 -2.91 -17.77 7.90
CA PHE A 103 -2.54 -17.23 6.59
C PHE A 103 -1.30 -16.36 6.74
N TRP A 104 -0.36 -16.49 5.80
CA TRP A 104 0.86 -15.70 5.82
C TRP A 104 0.59 -14.27 5.34
N PRO A 105 0.84 -13.24 6.17
CA PRO A 105 0.58 -11.85 5.79
C PRO A 105 1.62 -11.35 4.76
N PRO A 106 1.36 -10.21 4.10
CA PRO A 106 2.37 -9.55 3.28
C PRO A 106 3.53 -9.08 4.15
N ILE A 107 4.66 -9.77 4.10
CA ILE A 107 5.90 -9.42 4.79
C ILE A 107 6.93 -9.04 3.74
N PRO A 108 7.59 -7.87 3.84
CA PRO A 108 8.62 -7.46 2.89
C PRO A 108 9.80 -8.45 2.90
N PRO A 109 10.25 -8.94 1.73
CA PRO A 109 11.34 -9.90 1.65
C PRO A 109 12.67 -9.27 2.05
N SER A 110 13.62 -10.08 2.54
CA SER A 110 14.96 -9.62 2.87
C SER A 110 15.74 -9.13 1.64
N PRO A 111 16.68 -8.17 1.80
CA PRO A 111 17.49 -7.67 0.69
C PRO A 111 18.26 -8.76 -0.08
N GLY A 112 18.58 -9.91 0.55
CA GLY A 112 19.27 -11.03 -0.09
C GLY A 112 18.39 -11.83 -1.06
N ALA A 113 17.07 -11.83 -0.86
CA ALA A 113 16.11 -12.47 -1.76
C ALA A 113 15.87 -11.66 -3.06
N TRP A 114 16.37 -10.41 -3.14
CA TRP A 114 16.33 -9.56 -4.34
C TRP A 114 17.35 -9.94 -5.42
N SER A 115 17.93 -11.14 -5.36
CA SER A 115 18.88 -11.64 -6.35
C SER A 115 18.23 -12.38 -7.53
N GLN A 116 16.89 -12.42 -7.61
CA GLN A 116 16.23 -12.89 -8.84
C GLN A 116 16.17 -11.74 -9.85
N GLU A 117 16.79 -11.97 -11.00
CA GLU A 117 16.67 -11.16 -12.21
C GLU A 117 15.24 -10.64 -12.37
N LEU A 118 15.14 -9.35 -12.70
CA LEU A 118 13.93 -8.64 -13.08
C LEU A 118 13.19 -9.38 -14.20
N THR A 119 12.48 -10.45 -13.86
CA THR A 119 11.44 -10.98 -14.71
C THR A 119 10.27 -10.05 -14.49
N PRO A 120 9.84 -9.30 -15.52
CA PRO A 120 8.65 -8.49 -15.39
C PRO A 120 7.51 -9.39 -14.94
N PHE A 121 6.75 -8.93 -13.94
CA PHE A 121 5.51 -9.58 -13.52
C PHE A 121 4.70 -9.91 -14.79
N LYS A 122 4.69 -11.19 -15.17
CA LYS A 122 3.77 -11.66 -16.18
C LYS A 122 2.43 -11.71 -15.47
N MET A 123 1.68 -10.61 -15.53
CA MET A 123 0.26 -10.64 -15.23
C MET A 123 -0.34 -11.70 -16.16
N SER A 124 -0.57 -12.90 -15.63
CA SER A 124 -1.60 -13.75 -16.19
C SER A 124 -2.89 -13.01 -15.93
N ILE A 125 -3.32 -12.20 -16.90
CA ILE A 125 -4.70 -11.76 -16.99
C ILE A 125 -5.50 -13.07 -16.93
N PRO A 126 -6.31 -13.30 -15.89
CA PRO A 126 -7.20 -14.45 -15.91
C PRO A 126 -8.05 -14.32 -17.17
N GLN A 127 -8.02 -15.31 -18.06
CA GLN A 127 -8.87 -15.36 -19.27
C GLN A 127 -10.37 -15.18 -18.96
N ALA A 128 -10.76 -15.19 -17.69
CA ALA A 128 -12.07 -14.81 -17.21
C ALA A 128 -12.43 -13.34 -17.53
N ILE A 129 -11.48 -12.40 -17.50
CA ILE A 129 -11.76 -10.98 -17.77
C ILE A 129 -11.95 -10.72 -19.27
N GLU A 130 -11.23 -11.42 -20.15
CA GLU A 130 -11.49 -11.33 -21.59
C GLU A 130 -12.87 -11.88 -21.94
N ARG A 131 -13.30 -12.99 -21.32
CA ARG A 131 -14.66 -13.50 -21.51
C ARG A 131 -15.73 -12.59 -20.95
N GLU A 132 -15.53 -11.99 -19.79
CA GLU A 132 -16.49 -11.03 -19.22
C GLU A 132 -16.55 -9.72 -20.02
N LEU A 133 -15.44 -9.27 -20.62
CA LEU A 133 -15.42 -8.08 -21.47
C LEU A 133 -16.07 -8.36 -22.84
N GLU A 134 -15.87 -9.55 -23.41
CA GLU A 134 -16.50 -9.97 -24.67
C GLU A 134 -18.02 -10.21 -24.48
N GLU A 135 -18.43 -10.80 -23.35
CA GLU A 135 -19.84 -11.02 -22.99
C GLU A 135 -20.54 -9.70 -22.62
N ALA A 136 -19.83 -8.75 -21.99
CA ALA A 136 -20.32 -7.40 -21.75
C ALA A 136 -20.46 -6.59 -23.06
N LEU A 137 -19.60 -6.81 -24.05
CA LEU A 137 -19.71 -6.18 -25.38
C LEU A 137 -20.85 -6.78 -26.22
N GLU A 138 -21.12 -8.08 -26.12
CA GLU A 138 -22.28 -8.72 -26.76
C GLU A 138 -23.61 -8.26 -26.14
N GLN A 139 -23.66 -7.99 -24.83
CA GLN A 139 -24.86 -7.46 -24.17
C GLN A 139 -25.22 -6.02 -24.58
N VAL A 140 -24.31 -5.23 -25.16
CA VAL A 140 -24.61 -3.88 -25.68
C VAL A 140 -25.34 -3.94 -27.02
N VAL A 141 -25.34 -5.08 -27.73
CA VAL A 141 -25.97 -5.22 -29.05
C VAL A 141 -27.49 -5.38 -28.95
N GLU A 142 -28.03 -5.80 -27.80
CA GLU A 142 -29.48 -5.88 -27.59
C GLU A 142 -30.04 -4.57 -27.03
N LEU A 143 -29.99 -3.53 -27.88
CA LEU A 143 -30.78 -2.32 -27.69
C LEU A 143 -32.25 -2.70 -27.40
N PRO A 144 -32.89 -2.20 -26.33
CA PRO A 144 -34.33 -2.24 -26.26
C PRO A 144 -34.86 -1.45 -27.46
N ARG A 145 -35.56 -2.16 -28.34
CA ARG A 145 -36.25 -1.62 -29.50
C ARG A 145 -37.05 -0.40 -29.02
N VAL A 146 -36.60 0.80 -29.40
CA VAL A 146 -37.34 2.04 -29.18
C VAL A 146 -38.70 1.83 -29.83
N VAL A 147 -39.73 1.71 -29.00
CA VAL A 147 -41.11 1.70 -29.48
C VAL A 147 -41.35 3.07 -30.09
N GLU A 148 -41.48 3.07 -31.41
CA GLU A 148 -41.82 4.23 -32.22
C GLU A 148 -43.05 4.93 -31.63
N PRO A 149 -42.99 6.22 -31.25
CA PRO A 149 -44.17 6.92 -30.79
C PRO A 149 -45.11 7.10 -31.98
N LYS A 150 -46.29 6.49 -31.88
CA LYS A 150 -47.41 6.66 -32.81
C LYS A 150 -47.62 8.16 -33.11
N PRO A 151 -47.77 8.58 -34.38
CA PRO A 151 -47.96 9.99 -34.70
C PRO A 151 -49.26 10.50 -34.08
N GLN A 152 -49.16 11.44 -33.14
CA GLN A 152 -50.32 12.21 -32.68
C GLN A 152 -50.64 13.26 -33.75
N PRO A 153 -51.93 13.45 -34.10
CA PRO A 153 -52.31 14.48 -35.05
C PRO A 153 -52.02 15.87 -34.48
N LEU A 154 -51.33 16.68 -35.29
CA LEU A 154 -51.02 18.08 -35.06
C LEU A 154 -52.27 18.86 -34.65
N ALA A 155 -52.37 19.22 -33.37
CA ALA A 155 -53.30 20.23 -32.91
C ALA A 155 -52.83 21.60 -33.39
N GLN A 156 -53.63 22.24 -34.24
CA GLN A 156 -53.36 23.58 -34.74
C GLN A 156 -53.40 24.60 -33.59
N PRO A 157 -52.46 25.55 -33.50
CA PRO A 157 -52.53 26.59 -32.49
C PRO A 157 -53.65 27.59 -32.86
N PRO A 158 -54.52 27.99 -31.91
CA PRO A 158 -55.45 29.07 -32.15
C PRO A 158 -54.69 30.40 -32.28
N LYS A 159 -55.12 31.18 -33.28
CA LYS A 159 -54.56 32.47 -33.66
C LYS A 159 -54.59 33.51 -32.53
N LYS A 160 -53.49 34.27 -32.48
CA LYS A 160 -53.28 35.62 -31.92
C LYS A 160 -53.12 35.76 -30.40
N ARG A 161 -51.89 36.08 -29.99
CA ARG A 161 -51.59 37.27 -29.16
C ARG A 161 -50.13 37.68 -29.36
N ARG A 162 -49.93 38.83 -30.03
CA ARG A 162 -48.64 39.40 -30.46
C ARG A 162 -47.71 39.88 -29.32
N PHE A 163 -47.97 39.53 -28.06
CA PHE A 163 -47.22 40.01 -26.90
C PHE A 163 -46.23 38.99 -26.30
N LEU A 164 -46.19 37.74 -26.79
CA LEU A 164 -45.33 36.70 -26.22
C LEU A 164 -43.86 36.77 -26.69
N TYR A 165 -43.57 37.47 -27.80
CA TYR A 165 -42.22 37.56 -28.37
C TYR A 165 -41.29 38.56 -27.64
N LEU A 166 -41.81 39.33 -26.68
CA LEU A 166 -41.00 40.22 -25.82
C LEU A 166 -40.59 39.56 -24.49
N LEU A 167 -41.31 38.51 -24.06
CA LEU A 167 -40.98 37.81 -22.80
C LEU A 167 -39.89 36.74 -22.98
N ILE A 168 -39.76 36.17 -24.17
CA ILE A 168 -38.73 35.17 -24.48
C ILE A 168 -37.30 35.76 -24.43
N PRO A 169 -36.99 36.91 -25.06
CA PRO A 169 -35.66 37.50 -24.93
C PRO A 169 -35.39 38.03 -23.52
N LEU A 170 -36.42 38.50 -22.79
CA LEU A 170 -36.26 38.92 -21.39
C LEU A 170 -35.98 37.73 -20.46
N ALA A 171 -36.66 36.60 -20.65
CA ALA A 171 -36.39 35.37 -19.91
C ALA A 171 -35.01 34.79 -20.24
N LEU A 172 -34.58 34.85 -21.51
CA LEU A 172 -33.23 34.47 -21.93
C LEU A 172 -32.15 35.40 -21.37
N LEU A 173 -32.41 36.71 -21.26
CA LEU A 173 -31.51 37.67 -20.62
C LEU A 173 -31.44 37.48 -19.11
N LEU A 174 -32.55 37.14 -18.45
CA LEU A 174 -32.57 36.81 -17.02
C LEU A 174 -31.87 35.47 -16.73
N ALA A 175 -32.04 34.46 -17.60
CA ALA A 175 -31.32 33.19 -17.50
C ALA A 175 -29.82 33.35 -17.80
N GLY A 176 -29.46 34.11 -18.83
CA GLY A 176 -28.06 34.40 -19.18
C GLY A 176 -27.36 35.30 -18.16
N GLY A 177 -28.06 36.31 -17.64
CA GLY A 177 -27.55 37.16 -16.56
C GLY A 177 -27.42 36.42 -15.24
N GLY A 178 -28.37 35.52 -14.93
CA GLY A 178 -28.28 34.62 -13.77
C GLY A 178 -27.11 33.65 -13.88
N TYR A 179 -26.87 33.09 -15.08
CA TYR A 179 -25.72 32.22 -15.34
C TYR A 179 -24.39 32.98 -15.21
N TYR A 180 -24.28 34.18 -15.81
CA TYR A 180 -23.07 35.00 -15.72
C TYR A 180 -22.77 35.44 -14.28
N ILE A 181 -23.80 35.77 -13.50
CA ILE A 181 -23.65 36.11 -12.07
C ILE A 181 -23.29 34.88 -11.23
N ALA A 182 -23.83 33.70 -11.55
CA ALA A 182 -23.49 32.46 -10.88
C ALA A 182 -22.05 32.01 -11.18
N ASP A 183 -21.63 32.11 -12.44
CA ASP A 183 -20.27 31.78 -12.90
C ASP A 183 -19.23 32.75 -12.33
N SER A 184 -19.47 34.06 -12.43
CA SER A 184 -18.58 35.10 -11.87
C SER A 184 -18.49 35.11 -10.34
N ARG A 185 -19.46 34.50 -9.63
CA ARG A 185 -19.42 34.28 -8.18
C ARG A 185 -18.97 32.88 -7.78
N GLY A 186 -18.54 32.05 -8.73
CA GLY A 186 -18.00 30.71 -8.47
C GLY A 186 -19.04 29.72 -7.96
N TRP A 187 -20.33 29.94 -8.20
CA TRP A 187 -21.42 29.11 -7.64
C TRP A 187 -21.40 27.66 -8.15
N PHE A 188 -20.71 27.40 -9.26
CA PHE A 188 -20.47 26.07 -9.84
C PHE A 188 -19.01 25.60 -9.75
N ASN A 189 -18.12 26.41 -9.19
CA ASN A 189 -16.70 26.09 -8.97
C ASN A 189 -16.47 25.64 -7.52
N ASN A 190 -17.24 24.65 -7.06
CA ASN A 190 -16.88 23.99 -5.81
C ASN A 190 -15.72 23.04 -6.14
N PRO A 191 -14.52 23.23 -5.55
CA PRO A 191 -13.45 22.26 -5.71
C PRO A 191 -13.95 20.87 -5.31
N GLU A 192 -13.60 19.86 -6.11
CA GLU A 192 -13.95 18.47 -5.84
C GLU A 192 -13.49 18.11 -4.40
N PRO A 193 -14.38 17.59 -3.54
CA PRO A 193 -13.98 17.19 -2.19
C PRO A 193 -12.81 16.21 -2.22
N LEU A 194 -11.84 16.35 -1.31
CA LEU A 194 -10.62 15.52 -1.28
C LEU A 194 -10.90 14.02 -1.36
N LEU A 195 -11.96 13.55 -0.69
CA LEU A 195 -12.35 12.14 -0.72
C LEU A 195 -12.85 11.69 -2.09
N ALA A 196 -13.66 12.53 -2.77
CA ALA A 196 -14.17 12.21 -4.10
C ALA A 196 -13.01 12.15 -5.11
N ARG A 197 -12.09 13.12 -5.01
CA ARG A 197 -10.87 13.14 -5.83
C ARG A 197 -9.99 11.92 -5.54
N PHE A 198 -9.80 11.54 -4.28
CA PHE A 198 -9.05 10.33 -3.92
C PHE A 198 -9.64 9.07 -4.55
N GLU A 199 -10.95 8.86 -4.43
CA GLU A 199 -11.63 7.69 -5.01
C GLU A 199 -11.54 7.64 -6.53
N ARG A 200 -11.65 8.79 -7.20
CA ARG A 200 -11.41 8.87 -8.65
C ARG A 200 -9.97 8.50 -9.00
N LEU A 201 -8.98 9.07 -8.30
CA LEU A 201 -7.56 8.84 -8.58
C LEU A 201 -7.12 7.40 -8.34
N LYS A 202 -7.73 6.66 -7.42
CA LYS A 202 -7.48 5.21 -7.26
C LYS A 202 -7.66 4.43 -8.56
N LEU A 203 -8.58 4.87 -9.40
CA LEU A 203 -8.94 4.24 -10.68
C LEU A 203 -8.16 4.81 -11.86
N THR A 204 -7.87 6.12 -11.83
CA THR A 204 -7.34 6.83 -13.00
C THR A 204 -5.84 7.09 -12.95
N ASP A 205 -5.25 7.24 -11.76
CA ASP A 205 -3.83 7.55 -11.60
C ASP A 205 -3.00 6.26 -11.51
N THR A 206 -2.37 5.90 -12.62
CA THR A 206 -1.60 4.67 -12.75
C THR A 206 -0.13 4.81 -12.34
N ASN A 207 0.41 6.03 -12.29
CA ASN A 207 1.82 6.30 -11.96
C ASN A 207 2.00 7.02 -10.61
N GLY A 208 0.91 7.37 -9.94
CA GLY A 208 0.91 7.92 -8.59
C GLY A 208 1.24 9.41 -8.51
N VAL A 209 1.39 10.12 -9.62
CA VAL A 209 1.78 11.55 -9.63
C VAL A 209 0.66 12.42 -9.05
N GLU A 210 -0.59 12.19 -9.44
CA GLU A 210 -1.73 12.97 -8.95
C GLU A 210 -2.09 12.60 -7.50
N LEU A 211 -1.93 11.33 -7.14
CA LEU A 211 -2.08 10.83 -5.77
C LEU A 211 -1.04 11.45 -4.83
N PHE A 212 0.22 11.60 -5.28
CA PHE A 212 1.25 12.30 -4.53
C PHE A 212 0.89 13.78 -4.33
N ALA A 213 0.44 14.47 -5.38
CA ALA A 213 -0.01 15.85 -5.28
C ALA A 213 -1.21 16.02 -4.33
N LEU A 214 -2.18 15.11 -4.40
CA LEU A 214 -3.35 15.08 -3.51
C LEU A 214 -2.92 14.87 -2.06
N SER A 215 -1.91 14.04 -1.80
CA SER A 215 -1.40 13.84 -0.44
C SER A 215 -0.95 15.16 0.19
N GLY A 216 -0.15 15.94 -0.53
CA GLY A 216 0.33 17.23 -0.04
C GLY A 216 -0.79 18.23 0.24
N GLU A 217 -1.85 18.23 -0.58
CA GLU A 217 -3.06 19.04 -0.38
C GLU A 217 -3.84 18.59 0.86
N ALA A 218 -4.09 17.28 0.99
CA ALA A 218 -4.79 16.72 2.13
C ALA A 218 -4.06 16.99 3.46
N TYR A 219 -2.72 16.96 3.49
CA TYR A 219 -1.96 17.37 4.67
C TYR A 219 -2.12 18.85 5.00
N ARG A 220 -2.13 19.75 4.00
CA ARG A 220 -2.36 21.20 4.21
C ARG A 220 -3.75 21.50 4.74
N GLU A 221 -4.75 20.72 4.33
CA GLU A 221 -6.15 20.85 4.78
C GLU A 221 -6.45 20.10 6.08
N GLY A 222 -5.46 19.40 6.67
CA GLY A 222 -5.64 18.64 7.91
C GLY A 222 -6.33 17.28 7.73
N ALA A 223 -6.63 16.88 6.48
CA ALA A 223 -7.18 15.58 6.12
C ALA A 223 -6.10 14.48 6.11
N ARG A 224 -5.42 14.26 7.24
CA ARG A 224 -4.24 13.37 7.36
C ARG A 224 -4.48 11.95 6.89
N GLY A 225 -5.66 11.39 7.17
CA GLY A 225 -6.01 10.03 6.75
C GLY A 225 -6.05 9.87 5.22
N ILE A 226 -6.56 10.86 4.50
CA ILE A 226 -6.53 10.89 3.03
C ILE A 226 -5.10 11.13 2.55
N GLY A 227 -4.38 12.06 3.19
CA GLY A 227 -2.99 12.35 2.87
C GLY A 227 -2.09 11.11 2.92
N LEU A 228 -2.19 10.33 3.99
CA LEU A 228 -1.41 9.11 4.18
C LEU A 228 -1.79 8.01 3.16
N GLN A 229 -3.08 7.78 2.95
CA GLN A 229 -3.55 6.78 1.98
C GLN A 229 -3.11 7.13 0.55
N ALA A 230 -3.20 8.40 0.17
CA ALA A 230 -2.83 8.86 -1.16
C ALA A 230 -1.32 8.70 -1.43
N ILE A 231 -0.45 9.03 -0.48
CA ILE A 231 1.00 8.88 -0.68
C ILE A 231 1.45 7.42 -0.72
N ASN A 232 0.82 6.55 0.10
CA ASN A 232 1.14 5.13 0.11
C ASN A 232 0.75 4.49 -1.23
N LEU A 233 -0.45 4.82 -1.72
CA LEU A 233 -0.87 4.36 -3.03
C LEU A 233 0.02 4.91 -4.14
N ALA A 234 0.43 6.19 -4.07
CA ALA A 234 1.38 6.75 -5.03
C ALA A 234 2.70 5.94 -5.06
N MET A 235 3.23 5.57 -3.89
CA MET A 235 4.42 4.72 -3.79
C MET A 235 4.19 3.32 -4.36
N GLU A 236 3.03 2.70 -4.09
CA GLU A 236 2.66 1.40 -4.66
C GLU A 236 2.59 1.44 -6.20
N ARG A 237 2.24 2.60 -6.77
CA ARG A 237 2.30 2.86 -8.22
C ARG A 237 3.72 3.16 -8.74
N GLY A 238 4.73 3.08 -7.89
CA GLY A 238 6.13 3.33 -8.26
C GLY A 238 6.51 4.81 -8.29
N ASN A 239 5.72 5.70 -7.69
CA ASN A 239 6.06 7.11 -7.62
C ASN A 239 7.27 7.33 -6.68
N LYS A 240 8.39 7.75 -7.27
CA LYS A 240 9.65 7.94 -6.55
C LYS A 240 9.65 9.19 -5.66
N ASP A 241 8.97 10.26 -6.07
CA ASP A 241 8.83 11.48 -5.26
C ASP A 241 8.06 11.19 -3.97
N ALA A 242 7.01 10.37 -4.05
CA ALA A 242 6.27 9.89 -2.88
C ALA A 242 7.16 9.09 -1.94
N LYS A 243 7.99 8.18 -2.46
CA LYS A 243 8.96 7.40 -1.68
C LYS A 243 9.99 8.29 -1.00
N LEU A 244 10.50 9.29 -1.71
CA LEU A 244 11.44 10.28 -1.19
C LEU A 244 10.81 11.12 -0.08
N GLU A 245 9.57 11.58 -0.27
CA GLU A 245 8.85 12.39 0.71
C GLU A 245 8.54 11.60 1.98
N ILE A 246 8.09 10.34 1.89
CA ILE A 246 7.92 9.50 3.09
C ILE A 246 9.24 9.30 3.84
N ALA A 247 10.35 9.07 3.13
CA ALA A 247 11.67 8.92 3.75
C ALA A 247 12.04 10.14 4.62
N ARG A 248 11.75 11.35 4.12
CA ARG A 248 11.99 12.60 4.85
C ARG A 248 11.19 12.73 6.14
N TRP A 249 10.01 12.11 6.24
CA TRP A 249 9.21 12.14 7.46
C TRP A 249 9.90 11.43 8.63
N TYR A 250 10.76 10.44 8.32
CA TYR A 250 11.51 9.67 9.32
C TYR A 250 12.95 10.16 9.48
N ASP A 251 13.50 10.91 8.51
CA ASP A 251 14.84 11.47 8.58
C ASP A 251 15.00 12.39 9.81
N PRO A 252 15.93 12.13 10.75
CA PRO A 252 16.16 12.99 11.92
C PRO A 252 16.43 14.46 11.57
N SER A 253 16.87 14.75 10.35
CA SER A 253 17.16 16.10 9.86
C SER A 253 15.94 16.87 9.39
N SER A 254 14.90 16.17 8.95
CA SER A 254 13.66 16.75 8.46
C SER A 254 12.43 16.15 9.12
N PHE A 255 12.61 15.56 10.30
CA PHE A 255 11.59 14.81 11.00
C PHE A 255 10.34 15.66 11.20
N GLU A 256 9.21 15.12 10.76
CA GLU A 256 7.92 15.80 10.76
C GLU A 256 6.97 15.04 11.70
N PRO A 257 6.84 15.45 12.97
CA PRO A 257 6.04 14.73 13.97
C PRO A 257 4.54 14.71 13.64
N SER A 258 4.09 15.52 12.67
CA SER A 258 2.72 15.49 12.18
C SER A 258 2.45 14.33 11.21
N ARG A 259 3.51 13.68 10.69
CA ARG A 259 3.45 12.65 9.64
C ARG A 259 4.11 11.33 10.00
N ALA A 260 4.93 11.30 11.06
CA ALA A 260 5.56 10.09 11.59
C ALA A 260 5.65 10.16 13.12
N ASP A 261 5.57 8.99 13.77
CA ASP A 261 5.53 8.90 15.24
C ASP A 261 6.88 9.22 15.90
N ARG A 262 7.98 8.84 15.26
CA ARG A 262 9.35 9.06 15.74
C ARG A 262 10.34 9.13 14.58
N PRO A 263 11.50 9.81 14.76
CA PRO A 263 12.59 9.74 13.81
C PRO A 263 13.10 8.30 13.70
N ASP A 264 13.49 7.92 12.50
CA ASP A 264 14.06 6.62 12.16
C ASP A 264 15.08 6.78 11.02
N ALA A 265 16.34 6.98 11.39
CA ALA A 265 17.43 7.20 10.45
C ALA A 265 17.64 6.00 9.51
N ASN A 266 17.40 4.78 9.97
CA ASN A 266 17.55 3.58 9.13
C ASN A 266 16.47 3.52 8.05
N ARG A 267 15.22 3.83 8.40
CA ARG A 267 14.12 3.89 7.45
C ARG A 267 14.35 4.94 6.36
N ALA A 268 14.82 6.12 6.76
CA ALA A 268 15.17 7.19 5.80
C ALA A 268 16.35 6.79 4.90
N ALA A 269 17.46 6.34 5.49
CA ALA A 269 18.68 5.96 4.75
C ALA A 269 18.42 4.85 3.73
N ARG A 270 17.64 3.84 4.11
CA ARG A 270 17.24 2.75 3.22
C ARG A 270 16.52 3.28 1.98
N ALA A 271 15.49 4.10 2.18
CA ALA A 271 14.71 4.63 1.06
C ALA A 271 15.57 5.52 0.15
N TYR A 272 16.45 6.35 0.73
CA TYR A 272 17.39 7.15 -0.05
C TYR A 272 18.39 6.30 -0.83
N PHE A 273 18.90 5.22 -0.23
CA PHE A 273 19.81 4.29 -0.90
C PHE A 273 19.13 3.59 -2.09
N GLU A 274 17.95 3.02 -1.88
CA GLU A 274 17.18 2.36 -2.94
C GLU A 274 16.93 3.32 -4.13
N LEU A 275 16.46 4.53 -3.84
CA LEU A 275 16.24 5.56 -4.86
C LEU A 275 17.54 6.00 -5.55
N SER A 276 18.66 6.06 -4.82
CA SER A 276 19.97 6.40 -5.38
C SER A 276 20.48 5.37 -6.38
N VAL A 277 20.23 4.08 -6.10
CA VAL A 277 20.54 2.95 -7.00
C VAL A 277 19.66 2.99 -8.25
N GLU A 278 18.41 3.43 -8.10
CA GLU A 278 17.49 3.67 -9.22
C GLU A 278 17.80 4.95 -10.03
N GLY A 279 18.88 5.66 -9.72
CA GLY A 279 19.36 6.84 -10.44
C GLY A 279 18.83 8.19 -9.94
N GLU A 280 18.11 8.23 -8.81
CA GLU A 280 17.58 9.48 -8.27
C GLU A 280 18.67 10.29 -7.53
N THR A 281 19.07 11.41 -8.13
CA THR A 281 20.15 12.27 -7.62
C THR A 281 19.79 12.93 -6.30
N ALA A 282 18.53 13.36 -6.14
CA ALA A 282 18.04 13.97 -4.90
C ALA A 282 18.18 13.02 -3.71
N ALA A 283 17.88 11.73 -3.91
CA ALA A 283 18.03 10.73 -2.86
C ALA A 283 19.50 10.53 -2.46
N ARG A 284 20.43 10.59 -3.42
CA ARG A 284 21.87 10.49 -3.17
C ARG A 284 22.39 11.64 -2.31
N GLU A 285 21.91 12.85 -2.58
CA GLU A 285 22.24 14.03 -1.78
C GLU A 285 21.69 13.92 -0.36
N MET A 286 20.44 13.45 -0.20
CA MET A 286 19.83 13.23 1.12
C MET A 286 20.57 12.17 1.92
N LEU A 287 20.97 11.06 1.30
CA LEU A 287 21.77 10.01 1.95
C LEU A 287 23.13 10.55 2.44
N ARG A 288 23.82 11.31 1.59
CA ARG A 288 25.10 11.95 1.96
C ARG A 288 24.93 12.92 3.13
N SER A 289 23.88 13.73 3.10
CA SER A 289 23.54 14.68 4.16
C SER A 289 23.26 13.98 5.48
N LEU A 290 22.45 12.91 5.45
CA LEU A 290 22.12 12.08 6.61
C LEU A 290 23.38 11.47 7.23
N CYS A 291 24.26 10.91 6.41
CA CYS A 291 25.54 10.37 6.85
C CYS A 291 26.44 11.43 7.50
N ALA A 292 26.59 12.60 6.88
CA ALA A 292 27.37 13.71 7.43
C ALA A 292 26.81 14.21 8.78
N LYS A 293 25.49 14.28 8.90
CA LYS A 293 24.84 14.68 10.16
C LYS A 293 25.02 13.65 11.26
N SER A 294 24.87 12.37 10.93
CA SER A 294 25.10 11.27 11.87
C SER A 294 26.54 11.26 12.41
N ALA A 295 27.52 11.63 11.58
CA ALA A 295 28.93 11.71 11.95
C ALA A 295 29.24 12.92 12.85
N SER A 296 28.60 14.06 12.59
CA SER A 296 28.78 15.29 13.38
C SER A 296 27.99 15.33 14.68
N SER A 297 26.94 14.50 14.82
CA SER A 297 26.07 14.46 16.00
C SER A 297 25.91 13.03 16.58
N PRO A 298 26.99 12.39 17.07
CA PRO A 298 26.94 11.00 17.51
C PRO A 298 26.09 10.71 18.76
N GLN A 299 25.72 11.75 19.54
CA GLN A 299 24.85 11.63 20.71
C GLN A 299 23.37 11.93 20.41
N ASP A 300 23.02 12.29 19.17
CA ASP A 300 21.64 12.58 18.80
C ASP A 300 20.82 11.28 18.78
N LEU A 301 19.77 11.24 19.62
CA LEU A 301 18.89 10.09 19.79
C LEU A 301 18.14 9.72 18.50
N GLY A 302 17.98 10.65 17.55
CA GLY A 302 17.41 10.37 16.24
C GLY A 302 18.25 9.41 15.40
N PHE A 303 19.53 9.25 15.73
CA PHE A 303 20.45 8.30 15.08
C PHE A 303 20.73 7.05 15.92
N ASN A 304 19.95 6.81 16.98
CA ASN A 304 20.11 5.58 17.78
C ASN A 304 19.89 4.34 16.91
N GLY A 305 20.87 3.43 16.93
CA GLY A 305 20.84 2.23 16.11
C GLY A 305 21.03 2.47 14.61
N PHE A 306 21.44 3.67 14.20
CA PHE A 306 21.69 3.98 12.78
C PHE A 306 22.87 3.16 12.24
N LEU A 307 22.65 2.44 11.14
CA LEU A 307 23.61 1.55 10.50
C LEU A 307 24.58 2.33 9.61
N LYS A 308 25.45 3.14 10.23
CA LYS A 308 26.46 3.96 9.54
C LYS A 308 27.32 3.14 8.58
N ASP A 309 27.82 2.01 9.05
CA ASP A 309 28.73 1.15 8.28
C ASP A 309 28.05 0.56 7.04
N THR A 310 26.71 0.48 7.02
CA THR A 310 25.94 -0.02 5.87
C THR A 310 25.65 1.07 4.85
N TYR A 311 25.24 2.25 5.32
CA TYR A 311 24.69 3.30 4.45
C TYR A 311 25.70 4.40 4.10
N CYS A 312 26.76 4.54 4.89
CA CYS A 312 27.72 5.64 4.79
C CYS A 312 29.12 5.19 4.37
N GLU A 313 29.39 3.89 4.32
CA GLU A 313 30.63 3.34 3.78
C GLU A 313 30.46 2.98 2.30
N GLY A 314 31.41 3.44 1.46
CA GLY A 314 31.39 3.23 0.01
C GLY A 314 31.11 4.51 -0.79
N THR A 315 31.43 4.46 -2.09
CA THR A 315 31.17 5.55 -3.03
C THR A 315 29.90 5.27 -3.82
N LEU A 316 28.94 6.20 -3.77
CA LEU A 316 27.74 6.20 -4.62
C LEU A 316 28.00 6.85 -6.00
N GLU A 317 29.25 6.80 -6.48
CA GLU A 317 29.67 7.36 -7.79
C GLU A 317 29.29 6.45 -8.95
#